data_AF-A0A847DT88-F1
#
_entry.id   AF-A0A847DT88-F1
#
_cell.length_a   1.000
_cell.length_b   1.000
_cell.length_c   1.000
_cell.angle_alpha   90.00
_cell.angle_beta   90.00
_cell.angle_gamma   90.00
#
_symmetry.space_group_name_H-M   'P 1'
#
loop_
_entity.id
_entity.type
_entity.pdbx_description
1 polymer ?
#
loop_
_entity_poly.entity_id
_entity_poly.type
_entity_poly.pdbx_seq_one_letter_code
_entity_poly.pdbx_strand_id
1 'polypeptide(L)'
;MAGRSLNRRRWIDSRPGVGPLLFALAAAALVALAAWIATTGTRTPAAPGAQVHRLASAEVLVDDATSPPPNAANWQPVALPDRRGAGRRDAGRWSASRRDASRWYRMKFALAAVPKAPWMVYLPRLRDGGRIFVNGRLLASVRQSDAD
;
A
#
# COMPACT_ATOMS: atom_id res chain seq x y z
N MET A 1 -56.63 16.88 -72.26
CA MET A 1 -55.38 16.12 -72.30
C MET A 1 -54.24 17.03 -71.87
N ALA A 2 -53.49 16.60 -70.86
CA ALA A 2 -52.11 16.98 -70.48
C ALA A 2 -51.75 18.41 -70.04
N GLY A 3 -51.15 18.47 -68.83
CA GLY A 3 -50.07 19.39 -68.47
C GLY A 3 -50.48 20.53 -67.53
N ARG A 4 -49.76 20.88 -66.46
CA ARG A 4 -48.47 20.41 -65.94
C ARG A 4 -48.33 20.93 -64.50
N SER A 5 -47.85 20.03 -63.65
CA SER A 5 -47.29 20.24 -62.31
C SER A 5 -46.26 21.39 -62.21
N LEU A 6 -46.33 22.19 -61.13
CA LEU A 6 -45.22 22.91 -60.49
C LEU A 6 -45.58 23.11 -59.00
N ASN A 7 -45.25 22.21 -58.09
CA ASN A 7 -43.94 22.03 -57.44
C ASN A 7 -43.45 23.28 -56.67
N ARG A 8 -43.88 23.43 -55.40
CA ARG A 8 -43.17 24.25 -54.40
C ARG A 8 -42.62 23.34 -53.30
N ARG A 9 -41.43 22.80 -53.56
CA ARG A 9 -40.58 22.21 -52.52
C ARG A 9 -40.07 23.32 -51.61
N ARG A 10 -40.48 23.27 -50.34
CA ARG A 10 -39.91 24.06 -49.25
C ARG A 10 -38.56 23.44 -48.90
N TRP A 11 -37.49 24.17 -49.19
CA TRP A 11 -36.13 23.84 -48.80
C TRP A 11 -36.03 23.86 -47.26
N ILE A 12 -35.76 22.71 -46.66
CA ILE A 12 -35.19 22.61 -45.31
C ILE A 12 -33.80 22.01 -45.53
N ASP A 13 -32.80 22.88 -45.53
CA ASP A 13 -31.39 22.50 -45.50
C ASP A 13 -31.06 21.91 -44.13
N SER A 14 -31.17 20.58 -44.02
CA SER A 14 -30.54 19.84 -42.94
C SER A 14 -29.08 19.63 -43.32
N ARG A 15 -28.18 20.51 -42.87
CA ARG A 15 -26.73 20.26 -42.92
C ARG A 15 -26.44 18.96 -42.15
N PRO A 16 -25.82 17.93 -42.76
CA PRO A 16 -25.41 16.75 -42.00
C PRO A 16 -24.35 17.18 -40.98
N GLY A 17 -24.69 16.99 -39.70
CA GLY A 17 -23.85 17.39 -38.58
C GLY A 17 -22.49 16.69 -38.63
N VAL A 18 -21.43 17.46 -38.38
CA VAL A 18 -20.05 16.99 -38.20
C VAL A 18 -19.87 16.17 -36.89
N GLY A 19 -20.93 16.10 -36.07
CA GLY A 19 -20.94 15.42 -34.77
C GLY A 19 -20.52 13.94 -34.76
N PRO A 20 -21.09 13.04 -35.58
CA PRO A 20 -20.84 11.60 -35.43
C PRO A 20 -19.39 11.21 -35.77
N LEU A 21 -18.74 11.98 -36.66
CA LEU A 21 -17.35 11.73 -37.08
C LEU A 21 -16.35 12.13 -35.99
N LEU A 22 -16.61 13.23 -35.27
CA LEU A 22 -15.80 13.65 -34.11
C LEU A 22 -15.98 12.71 -32.90
N PHE A 23 -17.20 12.21 -32.67
CA PHE A 23 -17.45 11.22 -31.61
C PHE A 23 -16.75 9.88 -31.88
N ALA A 24 -16.76 9.40 -33.13
CA ALA A 24 -16.08 8.16 -33.50
C ALA A 24 -14.56 8.23 -33.30
N LEU A 25 -13.94 9.36 -33.64
CA LEU A 25 -12.50 9.57 -33.44
C LEU A 25 -12.11 9.64 -31.95
N ALA A 26 -12.92 10.30 -31.13
CA ALA A 26 -12.68 10.38 -29.68
C ALA A 26 -12.77 8.99 -29.00
N ALA A 27 -13.74 8.17 -29.40
CA ALA A 27 -13.89 6.81 -28.90
C ALA A 27 -12.70 5.92 -29.31
N ALA A 28 -12.24 5.99 -30.56
CA ALA A 28 -11.08 5.24 -31.04
C ALA A 28 -9.79 5.62 -30.30
N ALA A 29 -9.58 6.91 -30.02
CA ALA A 29 -8.43 7.40 -29.26
C ALA A 29 -8.43 6.89 -27.81
N LEU A 30 -9.60 6.86 -27.14
CA LEU A 30 -9.73 6.31 -25.79
C LEU A 30 -9.46 4.80 -25.75
N VAL A 31 -9.94 4.04 -26.73
CA VAL A 31 -9.67 2.60 -26.84
C VAL A 31 -8.18 2.35 -27.08
N ALA A 32 -7.55 3.12 -27.97
CA ALA A 32 -6.11 3.02 -28.23
C ALA A 32 -5.28 3.37 -26.99
N LEU A 33 -5.67 4.41 -26.23
CA LEU A 33 -5.01 4.79 -24.99
C LEU A 33 -5.18 3.72 -23.90
N ALA A 34 -6.38 3.15 -23.75
CA ALA A 34 -6.63 2.06 -22.80
C ALA A 34 -5.84 0.79 -23.16
N ALA A 35 -5.76 0.45 -24.45
CA ALA A 35 -4.95 -0.67 -24.94
C ALA A 35 -3.44 -0.41 -24.73
N TRP A 36 -2.99 0.83 -24.95
CA TRP A 36 -1.62 1.22 -24.67
C TRP A 36 -1.30 1.10 -23.19
N ILE A 37 -2.14 1.63 -22.29
CA ILE A 37 -1.98 1.50 -20.83
C ILE A 37 -1.99 0.02 -20.41
N ALA A 38 -2.87 -0.80 -20.98
CA ALA A 38 -2.95 -2.22 -20.66
C ALA A 38 -1.73 -3.01 -21.14
N THR A 39 -1.05 -2.57 -22.21
CA THR A 39 0.13 -3.24 -22.78
C THR A 39 1.44 -2.70 -22.22
N THR A 40 1.52 -1.41 -21.86
CA THR A 40 2.69 -0.79 -21.21
C THR A 40 2.65 -0.87 -19.69
N GLY A 41 1.61 -1.44 -19.10
CA GLY A 41 1.57 -1.85 -17.70
C GLY A 41 2.59 -2.94 -17.45
N THR A 42 3.88 -2.59 -17.43
CA THR A 42 4.98 -3.49 -17.11
C THR A 42 4.75 -3.99 -15.69
N ARG A 43 4.20 -5.20 -15.55
CA ARG A 43 4.36 -5.98 -14.33
C ARG A 43 5.86 -6.19 -14.19
N THR A 44 6.52 -5.37 -13.38
CA THR A 44 7.93 -5.56 -13.07
C THR A 44 8.02 -6.92 -12.39
N PRO A 45 8.61 -7.94 -13.03
CA PRO A 45 8.81 -9.21 -12.35
C PRO A 45 9.67 -8.94 -11.11
N ALA A 46 9.32 -9.55 -9.99
CA ALA A 46 10.17 -9.51 -8.81
C ALA A 46 11.56 -10.00 -9.22
N ALA A 47 12.58 -9.13 -9.07
CA ALA A 47 13.92 -9.43 -9.53
C ALA A 47 14.40 -10.76 -8.92
N PRO A 48 14.86 -11.74 -9.73
CA PRO A 48 15.49 -12.94 -9.21
C PRO A 48 16.65 -12.53 -8.30
N GLY A 49 16.61 -12.96 -7.04
CA GLY A 49 17.60 -12.57 -6.03
C GLY A 49 17.22 -11.39 -5.13
N ALA A 50 15.93 -11.01 -5.05
CA ALA A 50 15.46 -10.11 -4.01
C ALA A 50 15.88 -10.63 -2.62
N GLN A 51 16.83 -9.95 -1.99
CA GLN A 51 17.42 -10.38 -0.72
C GLN A 51 16.38 -10.23 0.40
N VAL A 52 15.82 -11.35 0.85
CA VAL A 52 14.85 -11.37 1.94
C VAL A 52 15.59 -11.47 3.27
N HIS A 53 15.56 -10.39 4.05
CA HIS A 53 16.03 -10.40 5.43
C HIS A 53 14.90 -10.85 6.36
N ARG A 54 14.91 -12.14 6.74
CA ARG A 54 13.96 -12.67 7.72
C ARG A 54 14.45 -12.37 9.14
N LEU A 55 13.69 -11.56 9.87
CA LEU A 55 13.97 -11.23 11.26
C LEU A 55 13.21 -12.19 12.19
N ALA A 56 13.95 -13.09 12.86
CA ALA A 56 13.39 -14.11 13.75
C ALA A 56 13.44 -13.71 15.24
N SER A 57 14.13 -12.64 15.58
CA SER A 57 14.25 -12.11 16.92
C SER A 57 14.14 -10.59 16.92
N ALA A 58 13.73 -10.05 18.06
CA ALA A 58 13.69 -8.63 18.33
C ALA A 58 14.11 -8.36 19.77
N GLU A 59 14.24 -7.09 20.09
CA GLU A 59 14.27 -6.59 21.44
C GLU A 59 12.94 -5.88 21.73
N VAL A 60 12.38 -6.05 22.92
CA VAL A 60 11.11 -5.46 23.33
C VAL A 60 11.30 -4.55 24.55
N LEU A 61 10.58 -3.44 24.55
CA LEU A 61 10.47 -2.52 25.67
C LEU A 61 9.00 -2.15 25.87
N VAL A 62 8.56 -2.09 27.12
CA VAL A 62 7.24 -1.53 27.46
C VAL A 62 7.46 -0.07 27.83
N ASP A 63 6.93 0.82 27.00
CA ASP A 63 7.09 2.26 27.14
C ASP A 63 5.99 2.95 26.30
N ASP A 64 5.33 3.95 26.88
CA ASP A 64 4.27 4.74 26.25
C ASP A 64 4.80 5.98 25.53
N ALA A 65 6.13 6.11 25.41
CA ALA A 65 6.77 7.14 24.60
C ALA A 65 6.19 7.21 23.18
N THR A 66 6.10 8.43 22.64
CA THR A 66 5.56 8.67 21.28
C THR A 66 6.63 8.65 20.19
N SER A 67 7.91 8.64 20.57
CA SER A 67 9.08 8.57 19.70
C SER A 67 9.94 7.34 20.06
N PRO A 68 10.81 6.87 19.14
CA PRO A 68 11.65 5.71 19.39
C PRO A 68 12.48 5.87 20.68
N PRO A 69 12.42 4.90 21.61
CA PRO A 69 13.21 4.93 22.84
C PRO A 69 14.72 4.91 22.56
N PRO A 70 15.54 5.44 23.49
CA PRO A 70 16.98 5.48 23.31
C PRO A 70 17.62 4.09 23.23
N ASN A 71 18.80 4.03 22.61
CA ASN A 71 19.49 2.74 22.41
C ASN A 71 19.86 2.05 23.73
N ALA A 72 20.15 2.84 24.76
CA ALA A 72 20.55 2.40 26.09
C ALA A 72 19.38 2.05 27.04
N ALA A 73 18.13 2.06 26.56
CA ALA A 73 17.00 1.63 27.39
C ALA A 73 17.10 0.14 27.77
N ASN A 74 16.28 -0.29 28.74
CA ASN A 74 16.26 -1.67 29.27
C ASN A 74 15.52 -2.64 28.33
N TRP A 75 16.04 -2.77 27.10
CA TRP A 75 15.54 -3.66 26.06
C TRP A 75 15.69 -5.14 26.45
N GLN A 76 14.65 -5.94 26.21
CA GLN A 76 14.65 -7.38 26.50
C GLN A 76 14.61 -8.20 25.22
N PRO A 77 15.44 -9.24 25.04
CA PRO A 77 15.37 -10.09 23.85
C PRO A 77 14.04 -10.87 23.81
N VAL A 78 13.49 -11.04 22.61
CA VAL A 78 12.28 -11.82 22.35
C VAL A 78 12.37 -12.54 21.00
N ALA A 79 11.84 -13.76 20.94
CA ALA A 79 11.69 -14.50 19.68
C ALA A 79 10.41 -14.06 18.95
N LEU A 80 10.45 -14.04 17.62
CA LEU A 80 9.31 -13.73 16.77
C LEU A 80 8.73 -14.98 16.10
N PRO A 81 7.41 -15.08 15.90
CA PRO A 81 6.39 -14.10 16.29
C PRO A 81 6.16 -14.06 17.81
N ASP A 82 6.15 -12.87 18.41
CA ASP A 82 5.77 -12.70 19.82
C ASP A 82 4.24 -12.66 19.94
N ARG A 83 3.69 -13.48 20.83
CA ARG A 83 2.26 -13.45 21.18
C ARG A 83 2.14 -12.90 22.58
N ARG A 84 1.37 -11.81 22.74
CA ARG A 84 1.08 -11.19 24.04
C ARG A 84 0.63 -12.27 25.04
N GLY A 85 1.46 -12.53 26.05
CA GLY A 85 1.15 -13.47 27.14
C GLY A 85 1.50 -14.95 26.91
N ALA A 86 1.98 -15.37 25.73
CA ALA A 86 2.23 -16.79 25.46
C ALA A 86 3.54 -17.34 26.06
N GLY A 87 4.52 -16.49 26.36
CA GLY A 87 5.86 -16.91 26.79
C GLY A 87 6.27 -16.52 28.22
N ARG A 88 5.34 -16.05 29.06
CA ARG A 88 5.67 -15.58 30.42
C ARG A 88 4.79 -16.24 31.48
N ARG A 89 4.91 -17.56 31.62
CA ARG A 89 4.35 -18.28 32.79
C ARG A 89 5.14 -17.97 34.08
N ASP A 90 6.35 -17.44 33.93
CA ASP A 90 7.32 -17.25 35.02
C ASP A 90 7.37 -15.78 35.50
N ALA A 91 6.67 -14.87 34.82
CA ALA A 91 6.60 -13.46 35.22
C ALA A 91 5.50 -13.25 36.27
N GLY A 92 5.63 -13.90 37.43
CA GLY A 92 4.76 -13.76 38.62
C GLY A 92 4.74 -12.35 39.25
N ARG A 93 4.97 -11.29 38.49
CA ARG A 93 4.95 -9.90 38.95
C ARG A 93 4.73 -8.88 37.84
N TRP A 94 4.02 -9.24 36.76
CA TRP A 94 3.62 -8.24 35.76
C TRP A 94 2.16 -7.89 36.00
N SER A 95 1.96 -6.80 36.76
CA SER A 95 0.65 -6.22 37.11
C SER A 95 -0.27 -6.16 35.88
N ALA A 96 -1.56 -6.42 36.11
CA ALA A 96 -2.61 -6.35 35.10
C ALA A 96 -2.60 -5.01 34.33
N SER A 97 -2.06 -3.93 34.89
CA SER A 97 -1.90 -2.62 34.23
C SER A 97 -0.97 -2.61 33.02
N ARG A 98 -0.01 -3.55 32.89
CA ARG A 98 0.86 -3.64 31.70
C ARG A 98 0.25 -4.40 30.53
N ARG A 99 -0.96 -4.96 30.71
CA ARG A 99 -1.69 -5.56 29.60
C ARG A 99 -2.26 -4.53 28.63
N ASP A 100 -2.27 -3.24 28.95
CA ASP A 100 -2.71 -2.18 28.03
C ASP A 100 -1.58 -1.25 27.60
N ALA A 101 -0.38 -1.42 28.18
CA ALA A 101 0.78 -0.58 27.86
C ALA A 101 1.33 -0.82 26.45
N SER A 102 1.79 0.26 25.83
CA SER A 102 2.43 0.27 24.51
C SER A 102 3.73 -0.54 24.54
N ARG A 103 4.02 -1.20 23.42
CA ARG A 103 5.25 -1.99 23.26
C ARG A 103 6.05 -1.50 22.08
N TRP A 104 7.32 -1.26 22.32
CA TRP A 104 8.30 -1.02 21.29
C TRP A 104 9.01 -2.33 20.95
N TYR A 105 9.11 -2.62 19.66
CA TYR A 105 9.96 -3.69 19.14
C TYR A 105 11.11 -3.06 18.34
N ARG A 106 12.32 -3.53 18.60
CA ARG A 106 13.54 -3.10 17.92
C ARG A 106 14.22 -4.30 17.28
N MET A 107 14.57 -4.17 16.01
CA MET A 107 15.34 -5.16 15.27
C MET A 107 16.56 -4.47 14.66
N LYS A 108 17.66 -5.21 14.59
CA LYS A 108 18.90 -4.76 13.93
C LYS A 108 19.21 -5.75 12.81
N PHE A 109 19.53 -5.23 11.64
CA PHE A 109 19.97 -6.03 10.51
C PHE A 109 21.06 -5.29 9.76
N ALA A 110 21.99 -6.03 9.18
CA ALA A 110 23.05 -5.49 8.34
C ALA A 110 22.65 -5.61 6.87
N LEU A 111 22.97 -4.58 6.10
CA LEU A 111 22.89 -4.59 4.65
C LEU A 111 24.30 -4.68 4.09
N ALA A 112 24.52 -5.59 3.14
CA ALA A 112 25.83 -5.73 2.48
C ALA A 112 26.18 -4.50 1.62
N ALA A 113 25.16 -3.81 1.10
CA ALA A 113 25.30 -2.58 0.33
C ALA A 113 24.01 -1.74 0.43
N VAL A 114 24.08 -0.47 0.07
CA VAL A 114 22.90 0.39 -0.05
C VAL A 114 22.00 -0.15 -1.17
N PRO A 115 20.71 -0.41 -0.91
CA PRO A 115 19.78 -0.88 -1.93
C PRO A 115 19.66 0.09 -3.10
N LYS A 116 19.81 -0.41 -4.33
CA LYS A 116 19.57 0.35 -5.57
C LYS A 116 18.09 0.33 -6.00
N ALA A 117 17.30 -0.57 -5.42
CA ALA A 117 15.88 -0.75 -5.69
C ALA A 117 15.08 -0.48 -4.39
N PRO A 118 13.79 -0.10 -4.50
CA PRO A 118 12.95 0.10 -3.33
C PRO A 118 12.79 -1.19 -2.54
N TRP A 119 12.75 -1.06 -1.21
CA TRP A 119 12.54 -2.17 -0.28
C TRP A 119 11.18 -2.08 0.37
N MET A 120 10.65 -3.24 0.76
CA MET A 120 9.37 -3.36 1.44
C MET A 120 9.58 -3.99 2.80
N VAL A 121 8.97 -3.39 3.83
CA VAL A 121 8.82 -4.02 5.14
C VAL A 121 7.53 -4.84 5.10
N TYR A 122 7.66 -6.16 5.19
CA TYR A 122 6.53 -7.08 5.21
C TYR A 122 6.27 -7.57 6.62
N LEU A 123 5.08 -7.23 7.16
CA LEU A 123 4.60 -7.68 8.45
C LEU A 123 3.33 -8.53 8.21
N PRO A 124 3.41 -9.87 8.32
CA PRO A 124 2.27 -10.73 8.05
C PRO A 124 1.07 -10.43 8.94
N ARG A 125 1.32 -10.06 10.20
CA ARG A 125 0.32 -9.62 11.18
C ARG A 125 0.93 -8.60 12.14
N LEU A 126 0.21 -7.51 12.36
CA LEU A 126 0.50 -6.53 13.41
C LEU A 126 -0.82 -6.26 14.14
N ARG A 127 -1.01 -6.91 15.29
CA ARG A 127 -2.21 -6.72 16.11
C ARG A 127 -2.19 -5.33 16.75
N ASP A 128 -3.38 -4.74 16.89
CA ASP A 128 -3.59 -3.44 17.53
C ASP A 128 -2.97 -2.24 16.77
N GLY A 129 -2.49 -2.48 15.54
CA GLY A 129 -1.80 -1.48 14.72
C GLY A 129 -0.45 -1.07 15.29
N GLY A 130 0.08 0.05 14.83
CA GLY A 130 1.33 0.61 15.35
C GLY A 130 2.02 1.58 14.42
N ARG A 131 3.18 2.08 14.85
CA ARG A 131 4.05 2.96 14.06
C ARG A 131 5.37 2.26 13.79
N ILE A 132 5.83 2.36 12.55
CA ILE A 132 7.06 1.72 12.08
C ILE A 132 8.10 2.81 11.86
N PHE A 133 9.26 2.65 12.48
CA PHE A 133 10.38 3.57 12.35
C PHE A 133 11.59 2.84 11.78
N VAL A 134 12.36 3.52 10.93
CA VAL A 134 13.65 3.04 10.42
C VAL A 134 14.70 4.10 10.72
N ASN A 135 15.75 3.73 11.45
CA ASN A 135 16.82 4.65 11.87
C ASN A 135 16.27 5.96 12.48
N GLY A 136 15.24 5.85 13.33
CA GLY A 136 14.59 6.98 14.00
C GLY A 136 13.55 7.75 13.16
N ARG A 137 13.43 7.50 11.86
CA ARG A 137 12.46 8.17 10.98
C ARG A 137 11.18 7.36 10.86
N LEU A 138 10.02 8.01 10.99
CA LEU A 138 8.73 7.36 10.78
C LEU A 138 8.60 6.93 9.32
N LEU A 139 8.37 5.64 9.09
CA LEU A 139 8.12 5.06 7.77
C LEU A 139 6.63 4.96 7.50
N ALA A 140 5.86 4.47 8.47
CA ALA A 140 4.43 4.21 8.31
C ALA A 140 3.70 4.20 9.65
N SER A 141 2.40 4.49 9.61
CA SER A 141 1.46 4.23 10.69
C SER A 141 0.41 3.24 10.19
N VAL A 142 0.32 2.08 10.82
CA VAL A 142 -0.62 1.02 10.50
C VAL A 142 -1.75 1.11 11.51
N ARG A 143 -2.97 1.32 11.03
CA ARG A 143 -4.17 1.15 11.87
C ARG A 143 -4.57 -0.32 11.85
N GLN A 144 -5.11 -0.81 12.95
CA GLN A 144 -5.84 -2.07 12.91
C GLN A 144 -7.01 -1.89 11.93
N SER A 145 -7.19 -2.83 11.01
CA SER A 145 -8.42 -2.88 10.22
C SER A 145 -9.52 -3.42 11.12
N ASP A 146 -10.63 -2.71 11.24
CA ASP A 146 -11.83 -3.12 12.01
C ASP A 146 -12.60 -4.28 11.34
N ALA A 147 -11.93 -5.09 10.51
CA ALA A 147 -12.53 -6.22 9.82
C ALA A 147 -12.33 -7.49 10.65
N ASP A 148 -13.30 -7.74 11.53
CA ASP A 148 -13.67 -9.09 11.99
C ASP A 148 -14.64 -9.74 10.99
#